data_AF-A0ABD0YC85-F1
#
_entry.id   AF-A0ABD0YC85-F1
#
_cell.length_a   1.000
_cell.length_b   1.000
_cell.length_c   1.000
_cell.angle_alpha   90.00
_cell.angle_beta   90.00
_cell.angle_gamma   90.00
#
_symmetry.space_group_name_H-M   'P 1'
#
loop_
_entity.id
_entity.type
_entity.pdbx_description
1 polymer ?
#
loop_
_entity_poly.entity_id
_entity_poly.type
_entity_poly.pdbx_seq_one_letter_code
_entity_poly.pdbx_strand_id
1 'polypeptide(L)'
;MLLANVSVAEVLLKAYPKLAFLRRHSPPKQNMMEKLEQSLHKLGIFLDISSSGQLHQSIWHHATDPLRMRVLNLLCSKPMNKAEYHCTGEHHHYALNVPHYTHFTSPIRRFADIVVHRLLAAHLGSSPLPSWTVEDLAG
;
A
#
# COMPACT_ATOMS: atom_id res chain seq x y z
N MET A 1 6.90 -12.95 1.96
CA MET A 1 5.51 -12.72 1.49
C MET A 1 5.37 -11.51 0.58
N LEU A 2 5.98 -10.35 0.90
CA LEU A 2 5.87 -9.14 0.07
C LEU A 2 6.27 -9.35 -1.40
N LEU A 3 7.40 -10.01 -1.65
CA LEU A 3 7.83 -10.30 -3.02
C LEU A 3 6.78 -11.09 -3.81
N ALA A 4 6.22 -12.16 -3.25
CA ALA A 4 5.16 -12.93 -3.90
C ALA A 4 3.93 -12.07 -4.22
N ASN A 5 3.51 -11.21 -3.29
CA ASN A 5 2.39 -10.28 -3.49
C ASN A 5 2.67 -9.26 -4.60
N VAL A 6 3.88 -8.69 -4.66
CA VAL A 6 4.29 -7.74 -5.71
C VAL A 6 4.38 -8.44 -7.07
N SER A 7 5.01 -9.61 -7.14
CA SER A 7 5.14 -10.36 -8.39
C SER A 7 3.78 -10.75 -8.97
N VAL A 8 2.84 -11.21 -8.12
CA VAL A 8 1.48 -11.54 -8.57
C VAL A 8 0.74 -10.29 -9.04
N ALA A 9 0.90 -9.15 -8.34
CA ALA A 9 0.31 -7.88 -8.76
C ALA A 9 0.79 -7.47 -10.17
N GLU A 10 2.09 -7.54 -10.43
CA GLU A 10 2.68 -7.19 -11.74
C GLU A 10 2.21 -8.12 -12.85
N VAL A 11 2.16 -9.44 -12.58
CA VAL A 11 1.67 -10.45 -13.54
C VAL A 11 0.22 -10.17 -13.91
N LEU A 12 -0.64 -9.97 -12.90
CA LEU A 12 -2.08 -9.77 -13.14
C LEU A 12 -2.38 -8.42 -13.79
N LEU A 13 -1.68 -7.35 -13.41
CA LEU A 13 -1.86 -6.05 -14.03
C LEU A 13 -1.46 -6.08 -15.51
N LYS A 14 -0.39 -6.80 -15.86
CA LYS A 14 0.02 -6.99 -17.25
C LYS A 14 -0.97 -7.84 -18.05
N ALA A 15 -1.51 -8.90 -17.45
CA ALA A 15 -2.43 -9.81 -18.11
C ALA A 15 -3.84 -9.23 -18.26
N TYR A 16 -4.35 -8.58 -17.21
CA TYR A 16 -5.72 -8.10 -17.12
C TYR A 16 -5.79 -6.67 -16.55
N PRO A 17 -5.33 -5.64 -17.30
CA PRO A 17 -5.20 -4.28 -16.78
C PRO A 17 -6.47 -3.68 -16.15
N LYS A 18 -7.65 -4.12 -16.62
CA LYS A 18 -8.95 -3.64 -16.12
C LYS A 18 -9.49 -4.43 -14.93
N LEU A 19 -9.08 -5.70 -14.79
CA LEU A 19 -9.62 -6.62 -13.77
C LEU A 19 -8.61 -6.96 -12.67
N ALA A 20 -7.37 -6.50 -12.79
CA ALA A 20 -6.34 -6.75 -11.79
C ALA A 20 -6.77 -6.19 -10.44
N PHE A 21 -7.11 -7.10 -9.52
CA PHE A 21 -7.54 -6.75 -8.17
C PHE A 21 -6.30 -6.44 -7.31
N LEU A 22 -6.03 -5.16 -7.13
CA LEU A 22 -4.83 -4.65 -6.48
C LEU A 22 -5.18 -3.99 -5.15
N ARG A 23 -4.15 -3.65 -4.38
CA ARG A 23 -4.25 -2.96 -3.10
C ARG A 23 -3.29 -1.78 -3.10
N ARG A 24 -3.84 -0.57 -3.03
CA ARG A 24 -3.09 0.68 -2.99
C ARG A 24 -3.04 1.28 -1.59
N HIS A 25 -2.13 2.22 -1.42
CA HIS A 25 -2.08 3.07 -0.24
C HIS A 25 -1.73 4.48 -0.70
N SER A 26 -2.73 5.37 -0.66
CA SER A 26 -2.56 6.76 -1.06
C SER A 26 -1.60 7.49 -0.10
N PRO A 27 -0.92 8.55 -0.58
CA PRO A 27 -0.11 9.42 0.28
C PRO A 27 -0.90 9.94 1.48
N PRO A 28 -0.24 10.30 2.59
CA PRO A 28 -0.91 10.85 3.77
C PRO A 28 -1.62 12.17 3.46
N LYS A 29 -2.54 12.56 4.35
CA LYS A 29 -3.25 13.85 4.24
C LYS A 29 -2.27 15.00 4.40
N GLN A 30 -2.00 15.72 3.31
CA GLN A 30 -0.96 16.76 3.23
C GLN A 30 -1.06 17.79 4.37
N ASN A 31 -2.23 18.42 4.54
CA ASN A 31 -2.45 19.43 5.59
C ASN A 31 -2.18 18.90 7.01
N MET A 32 -2.39 17.61 7.25
CA MET A 32 -2.14 16.98 8.56
C MET A 32 -0.66 16.66 8.75
N MET A 33 0.02 16.22 7.69
CA MET A 33 1.47 15.99 7.70
C MET A 33 2.25 17.28 7.91
N GLU A 34 1.89 18.35 7.21
CA GLU A 34 2.54 19.66 7.36
C GLU A 34 2.39 20.22 8.77
N LYS A 35 1.19 20.12 9.36
CA LYS A 35 0.98 20.52 10.76
C LYS A 35 1.80 19.70 11.75
N LEU A 36 1.92 18.39 11.49
CA LEU A 36 2.74 17.51 12.33
C LEU A 36 4.22 17.85 12.21
N GLU A 37 4.73 18.02 10.99
CA GLU A 37 6.11 18.44 10.71
C GLU A 37 6.43 19.75 11.44
N GLN A 38 5.60 20.79 11.27
CA GLN A 38 5.79 22.07 11.94
C GLN A 38 5.76 21.97 13.47
N SER A 39 4.97 21.05 14.03
CA SER A 39 4.90 20.82 15.48
C SER A 39 6.17 20.15 16.00
N LEU A 40 6.70 19.18 15.25
CA LEU A 40 7.93 18.46 15.58
C LEU A 40 9.18 19.31 15.34
N HIS A 41 9.16 20.19 14.34
CA HIS A 41 10.22 21.14 14.05
C HIS A 41 10.51 22.05 15.26
N LYS A 42 9.46 22.51 15.96
CA LYS A 42 9.59 23.30 17.20
C LYS A 42 10.27 22.54 18.34
N LEU A 43 10.29 21.21 18.28
CA LEU A 43 10.95 20.32 19.24
C LEU A 43 12.35 19.88 18.76
N GLY A 44 12.87 20.50 17.69
CA GLY A 44 14.17 20.16 17.09
C GLY A 44 14.16 18.84 16.32
N ILE A 45 13.00 18.39 15.85
CA ILE A 45 12.83 17.17 15.05
C ILE A 45 12.39 17.59 13.65
N PHE A 46 13.27 17.41 12.67
CA PHE A 46 13.04 17.82 11.29
C PHE A 46 12.62 16.60 10.48
N LEU A 47 11.39 16.61 9.97
CA LEU A 47 10.88 15.53 9.14
C LEU A 47 10.90 15.94 7.67
N ASP A 48 11.46 15.08 6.82
CA ASP A 48 11.34 15.24 5.37
C ASP A 48 10.08 14.50 4.89
N ILE A 49 9.04 15.27 4.55
CA ILE A 49 7.74 14.75 4.13
C ILE A 49 7.60 14.63 2.60
N SER A 50 8.70 14.78 1.83
CA SER A 50 8.67 14.77 0.36
C SER A 50 8.30 13.41 -0.24
N SER A 51 8.61 12.32 0.46
CA SER A 51 8.30 10.95 0.05
C SER A 51 8.25 10.00 1.24
N SER A 52 7.70 8.80 1.05
CA SER A 52 7.67 7.78 2.11
C SER A 52 9.07 7.36 2.57
N GLY A 53 10.02 7.25 1.63
CA GLY A 53 11.41 6.92 1.92
C GLY A 53 12.12 8.00 2.74
N GLN A 54 11.98 9.26 2.34
CA GLN A 54 12.59 10.39 3.07
C GLN A 54 11.95 10.59 4.46
N LEU A 55 10.65 10.37 4.59
CA LEU A 55 9.97 10.39 5.88
C LEU A 55 10.53 9.30 6.80
N HIS A 56 10.70 8.08 6.31
CA HIS A 56 11.27 7.00 7.10
C HIS A 56 12.72 7.31 7.52
N GLN A 57 13.54 7.82 6.60
CA GLN A 57 14.93 8.17 6.86
C GLN A 57 15.06 9.30 7.90
N SER A 58 14.23 10.34 7.83
CA SER A 58 14.23 11.43 8.81
C SER A 58 13.72 11.00 10.18
N ILE A 59 12.69 10.14 10.25
CA ILE A 59 12.27 9.51 11.52
C ILE A 59 13.43 8.71 12.12
N TRP A 60 14.11 7.89 11.31
CA TRP A 60 15.24 7.08 11.77
C TRP A 60 16.38 7.93 12.31
N HIS A 61 16.71 9.03 11.63
CA HIS A 61 17.74 9.97 12.08
C HIS A 61 17.45 10.56 13.48
N HIS A 62 16.18 10.84 13.78
CA HIS A 62 15.77 11.41 15.06
C HIS A 62 15.35 10.36 16.12
N ALA A 63 15.38 9.08 15.80
CA ALA A 63 14.99 7.98 16.67
C ALA A 63 16.17 7.52 17.56
N THR A 64 16.54 8.35 18.54
CA THR A 64 17.66 8.10 19.46
C THR A 64 17.51 6.84 20.33
N ASP A 65 16.28 6.41 20.56
CA ASP A 65 15.95 5.26 21.39
C ASP A 65 14.61 4.61 20.95
N PRO A 66 14.31 3.38 21.40
CA PRO A 66 13.09 2.67 21.00
C PRO A 66 11.78 3.36 21.39
N LEU A 67 11.74 4.09 22.52
CA LEU A 67 10.53 4.80 22.95
C LEU A 67 10.28 5.99 22.04
N ARG A 68 11.31 6.77 21.74
CA ARG A 68 11.20 7.90 20.81
C ARG A 68 10.81 7.44 19.41
N MET A 69 11.41 6.35 18.92
CA MET A 69 11.01 5.73 17.64
C MET A 69 9.53 5.37 17.62
N ARG A 70 9.03 4.75 18.70
CA ARG A 70 7.62 4.35 18.82
C ARG A 70 6.69 5.56 18.83
N VAL A 71 7.04 6.62 19.56
CA VAL A 71 6.26 7.86 19.61
C VAL A 71 6.21 8.52 18.23
N LEU A 72 7.35 8.66 17.56
CA LEU A 72 7.41 9.25 16.21
C LEU A 72 6.58 8.45 15.21
N ASN A 73 6.69 7.12 15.21
CA ASN A 73 5.88 6.27 14.36
C ASN A 73 4.37 6.41 14.65
N LEU A 74 3.99 6.49 15.93
CA LEU A 74 2.59 6.69 16.31
C LEU A 74 2.08 8.05 15.82
N LEU A 75 2.85 9.12 15.98
CA LEU A 75 2.47 10.45 15.50
C LEU A 75 2.35 10.48 13.97
N CYS A 76 3.35 9.95 13.26
CA CYS A 76 3.38 9.92 11.79
C CYS A 76 2.32 8.99 11.19
N SER A 77 1.76 8.05 11.96
CA SER A 77 0.65 7.20 11.51
C SER A 77 -0.69 7.94 11.45
N LYS A 78 -0.89 9.02 12.22
CA LYS A 78 -2.19 9.72 12.30
C LYS A 78 -2.62 10.38 10.98
N PRO A 79 -1.72 11.00 10.20
CA PRO A 79 -2.07 11.58 8.90
C PRO A 79 -2.22 10.54 7.77
N MET A 80 -1.81 9.28 7.99
CA MET A 80 -1.82 8.24 6.96
C MET A 80 -3.25 7.88 6.57
N ASN A 81 -3.43 7.59 5.28
CA ASN A 81 -4.69 7.06 4.77
C ASN A 81 -4.78 5.55 5.01
N LYS A 82 -5.98 4.98 4.88
CA LYS A 82 -6.13 3.52 4.91
C LYS A 82 -5.78 2.96 3.54
N ALA A 83 -5.10 1.82 3.52
CA ALA A 83 -4.90 1.06 2.28
C ALA A 83 -6.20 0.37 1.86
N GLU A 84 -6.52 0.43 0.57
CA GLU A 84 -7.79 -0.01 -0.01
C GLU A 84 -7.56 -0.91 -1.22
N TYR A 85 -8.55 -1.77 -1.50
CA TYR A 85 -8.54 -2.58 -2.72
C TYR A 85 -9.15 -1.80 -3.87
N HIS A 86 -8.68 -2.05 -5.09
CA HIS A 86 -9.18 -1.38 -6.28
C HIS A 86 -8.79 -2.16 -7.56
N CYS A 87 -9.48 -1.87 -8.66
CA CYS A 87 -9.13 -2.39 -9.99
C CYS A 87 -8.62 -1.29 -10.94
N THR A 88 -8.95 -0.03 -10.67
CA THR A 88 -8.70 1.11 -11.58
C THR A 88 -8.06 2.29 -10.85
N GLY A 89 -7.52 3.24 -11.61
CA GLY A 89 -6.85 4.42 -11.08
C GLY A 89 -5.42 4.15 -10.61
N GLU A 90 -4.89 5.02 -9.76
CA GLU A 90 -3.50 4.91 -9.30
C GLU A 90 -3.28 3.67 -8.43
N HIS A 91 -2.19 2.93 -8.72
CA HIS A 91 -1.87 1.64 -8.08
C HIS A 91 -0.79 1.72 -6.99
N HIS A 92 -0.14 2.88 -6.84
CA HIS A 92 1.02 3.02 -5.98
C HIS A 92 0.68 2.74 -4.50
N HIS A 93 1.59 2.06 -3.81
CA HIS A 93 1.46 1.76 -2.40
C HIS A 93 2.46 2.55 -1.56
N TYR A 94 2.06 3.77 -1.13
CA TYR A 94 2.92 4.76 -0.47
C TYR A 94 3.84 4.19 0.62
N ALA A 95 3.26 3.53 1.63
CA ALA A 95 4.04 3.03 2.78
C ALA A 95 5.00 1.87 2.44
N LEU A 96 4.73 1.12 1.36
CA LEU A 96 5.64 0.07 0.90
C LEU A 96 6.61 0.60 -0.16
N ASN A 97 6.36 1.80 -0.69
CA ASN A 97 7.11 2.43 -1.76
C ASN A 97 7.28 1.52 -3.00
N VAL A 98 6.21 0.84 -3.39
CA VAL A 98 6.17 -0.04 -4.58
C VAL A 98 5.08 0.40 -5.54
N PRO A 99 5.26 0.21 -6.87
CA PRO A 99 4.30 0.64 -7.87
C PRO A 99 3.01 -0.19 -7.86
N HIS A 100 3.12 -1.49 -7.61
CA HIS A 100 2.00 -2.42 -7.64
C HIS A 100 2.06 -3.37 -6.45
N TYR A 101 0.92 -3.60 -5.81
CA TYR A 101 0.80 -4.51 -4.69
C TYR A 101 -0.60 -5.15 -4.67
N THR A 102 -0.69 -6.39 -4.23
CA THR A 102 -1.97 -7.05 -3.93
C THR A 102 -1.80 -8.00 -2.74
N HIS A 103 -2.88 -8.63 -2.31
CA HIS A 103 -2.80 -9.75 -1.38
C HIS A 103 -3.00 -11.06 -2.12
N PHE A 104 -2.06 -11.99 -1.95
CA PHE A 104 -2.11 -13.30 -2.58
C PHE A 104 -1.92 -14.45 -1.58
N THR A 105 -1.23 -14.20 -0.46
CA THR A 105 -0.61 -15.28 0.31
C THR A 105 -1.39 -15.76 1.55
N SER A 106 -2.69 -15.46 1.65
CA SER A 106 -3.54 -15.93 2.76
C SER A 106 -5.00 -16.16 2.34
N PRO A 107 -5.27 -16.97 1.30
CA PRO A 107 -6.62 -17.20 0.77
C PRO A 107 -7.60 -17.82 1.76
N ILE A 108 -7.12 -18.57 2.76
CA ILE A 108 -7.98 -19.20 3.79
C ILE A 108 -8.73 -18.14 4.62
N ARG A 109 -8.16 -16.94 4.80
CA ARG A 109 -8.67 -15.92 5.74
C ARG A 109 -8.94 -14.55 5.11
N ARG A 110 -8.80 -14.42 3.77
CA ARG A 110 -9.01 -13.17 3.04
C ARG A 110 -9.63 -13.47 1.68
N PHE A 111 -10.84 -12.98 1.46
CA PHE A 111 -11.55 -13.14 0.19
C PHE A 111 -10.83 -12.45 -0.98
N ALA A 112 -10.17 -11.31 -0.73
CA ALA A 112 -9.34 -10.61 -1.71
C ALA A 112 -8.29 -11.53 -2.36
N ASP A 113 -7.62 -12.34 -1.55
CA ASP A 113 -6.65 -13.32 -2.04
C ASP A 113 -7.34 -14.38 -2.92
N ILE A 114 -8.57 -14.82 -2.58
CA ILE A 114 -9.32 -15.78 -3.42
C ILE A 114 -9.62 -15.19 -4.81
N VAL A 115 -9.99 -13.92 -4.89
CA VAL A 115 -10.19 -13.20 -6.16
C VAL A 115 -8.89 -13.21 -6.98
N VAL A 116 -7.77 -12.83 -6.36
CA VAL A 116 -6.44 -12.81 -6.99
C VAL A 116 -6.02 -14.21 -7.45
N HIS A 117 -6.26 -15.25 -6.64
CA HIS A 117 -5.98 -16.65 -6.99
C HIS A 117 -6.78 -17.11 -8.22
N ARG A 118 -8.06 -16.73 -8.33
CA ARG A 118 -8.89 -17.05 -9.50
C ARG A 118 -8.39 -16.36 -10.77
N LEU A 119 -8.02 -15.09 -10.67
CA LEU A 119 -7.42 -14.36 -11.80
C LEU A 119 -6.08 -14.98 -12.22
N LEU A 120 -5.23 -15.38 -11.26
CA LEU A 120 -3.96 -16.01 -11.54
C LEU A 120 -4.13 -17.41 -12.16
N ALA A 121 -5.08 -18.20 -11.66
CA ALA A 121 -5.41 -19.49 -12.24
C ALA A 121 -5.90 -19.36 -13.70
N ALA A 122 -6.69 -18.33 -14.00
CA ALA A 122 -7.09 -18.01 -15.36
C ALA A 122 -5.91 -17.61 -16.26
N HIS A 123 -5.00 -16.79 -15.74
CA HIS A 123 -3.78 -16.40 -16.46
C HIS A 123 -2.91 -17.61 -16.83
N LEU A 124 -2.82 -18.57 -15.91
CA LEU A 124 -2.06 -19.81 -16.09
C LEU A 124 -2.81 -20.89 -16.89
N GLY A 125 -4.03 -20.61 -17.39
CA GLY A 125 -4.84 -21.56 -18.16
C GLY A 125 -5.39 -22.73 -17.33
N SER A 126 -5.33 -22.65 -16.00
CA SER A 126 -5.85 -23.67 -15.09
C SER A 126 -7.36 -23.55 -14.85
N SER A 127 -7.98 -22.45 -15.28
CA SER A 127 -9.41 -22.16 -15.17
C SER A 127 -9.82 -21.13 -16.22
N PRO A 128 -11.11 -21.02 -16.58
CA PRO A 128 -11.58 -19.93 -17.45
C PRO A 128 -11.45 -18.58 -16.73
N LEU A 129 -11.30 -17.50 -17.51
CA LEU A 129 -11.36 -16.14 -16.96
C LEU A 129 -12.74 -15.88 -16.35
N PRO A 130 -12.84 -15.44 -15.08
CA PRO A 130 -14.12 -15.09 -14.50
C PRO A 130 -14.82 -13.97 -15.29
N SER A 131 -16.13 -14.07 -15.47
CA SER A 131 -16.96 -13.07 -16.16
C SER A 131 -17.29 -11.86 -15.28
N TRP A 132 -16.32 -11.40 -14.48
CA TRP A 132 -16.49 -10.26 -13.57
C TRP A 132 -16.32 -8.94 -14.30
N THR A 133 -17.08 -7.96 -13.86
CA THR A 133 -16.94 -6.56 -14.23
C THR A 133 -16.08 -5.81 -13.20
N VAL A 134 -15.69 -4.58 -13.52
CA VAL A 134 -14.97 -3.73 -12.55
C VAL A 134 -15.88 -3.42 -11.38
N GLU A 135 -17.17 -3.20 -11.65
CA GLU A 135 -18.21 -2.89 -10.67
C GLU A 135 -18.39 -4.04 -9.68
N ASP A 136 -18.33 -5.29 -10.13
CA ASP A 136 -18.39 -6.47 -9.25
C ASP A 136 -17.22 -6.54 -8.26
N LEU A 137 -16.07 -5.96 -8.62
CA LEU A 137 -14.84 -5.96 -7.82
C LEU A 137 -14.62 -4.67 -7.02
N ALA A 138 -15.22 -3.55 -7.44
CA ALA A 138 -14.97 -2.21 -6.90
C ALA A 138 -15.97 -1.77 -5.80
N GLY A 139 -16.72 -2.72 -5.23
CA GLY A 139 -17.80 -2.49 -4.25
C GLY A 139 -17.50 -1.46 -3.16
#